data_AF-A0A3A4WLD0-F1
#
_entry.id   AF-A0A3A4WLD0-F1
#
_cell.length_a   1.000
_cell.length_b   1.000
_cell.length_c   1.000
_cell.angle_alpha   90.00
_cell.angle_beta   90.00
_cell.angle_gamma   90.00
#
_symmetry.space_group_name_H-M   'P 1'
#
loop_
_entity.id
_entity.type
_entity.pdbx_description
1 polymer ?
#
loop_
_entity_poly.entity_id
_entity_poly.type
_entity_poly.pdbx_seq_one_letter_code
_entity_poly.pdbx_strand_id
1 'polypeptide(L)' 'MEKRTFTDASIVAYLQASNRPFKIIPQKNQSGQIEFLVEGPDIETALTELYSNVPIGVLDFIRCLKGLRSSIFALKGDRK' A
#
# COMPACT_ATOMS: atom_id res chain seq x y z
N MET A 1 -6.58 -3.06 20.20
CA MET A 1 -6.87 -3.30 18.77
C MET A 1 -6.34 -2.12 18.00
N GLU A 2 -5.27 -2.34 17.24
CA GLU A 2 -4.68 -1.29 16.41
C GLU A 2 -5.55 -1.06 15.18
N LYS A 3 -5.57 0.18 14.71
CA LYS A 3 -6.26 0.58 13.49
C LYS A 3 -5.31 1.40 12.63
N ARG A 4 -5.16 1.04 11.37
CA ARG A 4 -4.39 1.81 10.39
C ARG A 4 -5.12 1.89 9.07
N THR A 5 -4.98 3.04 8.43
CA THR A 5 -5.54 3.28 7.10
C THR A 5 -4.43 3.13 6.07
N PHE A 6 -4.70 2.35 5.03
CA PHE A 6 -3.79 2.13 3.91
C PHE A 6 -4.48 2.54 2.61
N THR A 7 -3.76 3.23 1.74
CA THR A 7 -4.19 3.51 0.36
C THR A 7 -3.62 2.49 -0.62
N ASP A 8 -2.67 1.67 -0.16
CA ASP A 8 -1.96 0.70 -0.98
C ASP A 8 -2.66 -0.67 -0.98
N ALA A 9 -3.28 -1.04 -2.11
CA ALA A 9 -3.95 -2.31 -2.26
C ALA A 9 -3.00 -3.53 -2.14
N SER A 10 -1.71 -3.38 -2.47
CA SER A 10 -0.74 -4.48 -2.37
C SER A 10 -0.41 -4.82 -0.92
N ILE A 11 -0.26 -3.80 -0.06
CA ILE A 11 -0.07 -3.99 1.39
C ILE A 11 -1.30 -4.65 2.00
N VAL A 12 -2.49 -4.17 1.62
CA VAL A 12 -3.76 -4.71 2.12
C VAL A 12 -3.97 -6.17 1.68
N ALA A 13 -3.61 -6.51 0.44
CA ALA A 13 -3.67 -7.87 -0.06
C ALA A 13 -2.72 -8.82 0.70
N TYR A 14 -1.52 -8.35 1.05
CA TYR A 14 -0.62 -9.12 1.91
C TYR A 14 -1.21 -9.35 3.30
N LEU A 15 -1.74 -8.30 3.94
CA LEU A 15 -2.37 -8.41 5.25
C LEU A 15 -3.55 -9.40 5.21
N GLN A 16 -4.36 -9.36 4.15
CA GLN A 16 -5.43 -10.34 3.94
C GLN A 16 -4.92 -11.77 3.76
N ALA A 17 -3.80 -11.95 3.06
CA ALA A 17 -3.19 -13.25 2.80
C ALA A 17 -2.37 -13.80 3.97
N SER A 18 -2.01 -12.96 4.96
CA SER A 18 -1.14 -13.33 6.08
C SER A 18 -1.74 -14.31 7.09
N ASN A 19 -2.99 -14.78 6.87
CA ASN A 19 -3.76 -15.62 7.79
C ASN A 19 -3.89 -15.07 9.23
N ARG A 20 -3.55 -13.79 9.44
CA ARG A 20 -3.71 -13.10 10.71
C ARG A 20 -5.14 -12.57 10.84
N PRO A 21 -5.65 -12.37 12.07
CA PRO A 21 -7.00 -11.88 12.31
C PRO A 21 -7.12 -10.37 12.05
N PHE A 22 -6.81 -9.95 10.82
CA PHE A 22 -7.00 -8.58 10.35
C PHE A 22 -8.39 -8.42 9.74
N LYS A 23 -9.10 -7.38 10.17
CA LYS A 23 -10.34 -6.95 9.57
C LYS A 23 -10.05 -5.79 8.62
N ILE A 24 -10.36 -5.97 7.34
CA ILE A 24 -10.13 -4.97 6.30
C ILE A 24 -11.48 -4.38 5.89
N ILE A 25 -11.61 -3.06 6.01
CA ILE A 25 -12.84 -2.32 5.69
C ILE A 25 -12.48 -1.30 4.60
N PRO A 26 -12.92 -1.51 3.34
CA PRO A 26 -12.77 -0.51 2.30
C PRO A 26 -13.71 0.66 2.57
N GLN A 27 -13.19 1.88 2.50
CA GLN A 27 -13.94 3.12 2.64
C GLN A 27 -13.47 4.14 1.60
N LYS A 28 -14.31 5.15 1.32
CA LYS A 28 -13.91 6.28 0.47
C LYS A 28 -13.52 7.45 1.37
N ASN A 29 -12.35 8.04 1.10
CA ASN A 29 -11.94 9.26 1.79
C ASN A 29 -12.72 10.48 1.29
N GLN A 30 -12.51 11.64 1.92
CA GLN A 30 -13.18 12.89 1.56
C GLN A 30 -12.88 13.36 0.12
N SER A 31 -11.79 12.88 -0.48
CA SER A 31 -11.40 13.16 -1.86
C SER A 31 -11.97 12.16 -2.87
N GLY A 32 -12.78 11.19 -2.43
CA GLY A 32 -13.37 10.14 -3.26
C GLY A 32 -12.43 8.99 -3.61
N GLN A 33 -11.21 8.98 -3.07
CA GLN A 33 -10.26 7.88 -3.25
C GLN A 33 -10.59 6.72 -2.31
N ILE A 34 -10.29 5.49 -2.76
CA ILE A 34 -10.48 4.29 -1.96
C ILE A 34 -9.32 4.18 -0.96
N GLU A 35 -9.64 4.00 0.30
CA GLU A 35 -8.71 3.69 1.37
C GLU A 35 -9.22 2.48 2.17
N PHE A 36 -8.32 1.75 2.80
CA PHE A 36 -8.63 0.51 3.51
C PHE A 36 -8.29 0.70 4.98
N LEU A 37 -9.30 0.66 5.83
CA LEU A 37 -9.12 0.61 7.27
C LEU A 37 -8.84 -0.83 7.68
N VAL A 38 -7.67 -1.07 8.25
CA VAL A 38 -7.25 -2.37 8.77
C VAL A 38 -7.28 -2.33 10.28
N GLU A 39 -8.04 -3.23 10.89
CA GLU A 39 -8.14 -3.41 12.35
C GLU A 39 -7.60 -4.78 12.74
N GLY A 40 -6.72 -4.84 13.74
CA GLY A 40 -6.21 -6.11 14.25
C GLY A 40 -5.04 -5.96 15.22
N PRO A 41 -4.45 -7.08 15.67
CA PRO A 41 -3.24 -7.08 16.49
C PRO A 41 -1.98 -7.03 15.61
N ASP A 42 -0.92 -6.39 16.11
CA ASP A 42 0.45 -6.47 15.56
C ASP A 42 0.57 -6.07 14.07
N ILE A 43 -0.11 -4.99 13.67
CA ILE A 43 -0.07 -4.49 12.28
C ILE A 43 1.36 -4.09 11.93
N GLU A 44 2.07 -3.43 12.85
CA GLU A 44 3.48 -3.04 12.69
C GLU A 44 4.40 -4.23 12.44
N THR A 45 4.22 -5.32 13.17
CA THR A 45 5.03 -6.55 13.02
C THR A 45 4.80 -7.17 11.64
N ALA A 46 3.54 -7.25 11.19
CA ALA A 46 3.22 -7.76 9.86
C ALA A 46 3.81 -6.88 8.74
N LEU A 47 3.81 -5.56 8.90
CA LEU A 47 4.48 -4.65 7.97
C LEU A 47 5.99 -4.84 7.98
N THR A 48 6.59 -5.03 9.15
CA THR A 48 8.03 -5.27 9.27
C THR A 48 8.43 -6.57 8.56
N GLU A 49 7.65 -7.64 8.70
CA GLU A 49 7.84 -8.90 7.98
C GLU A 49 7.70 -8.73 6.46
N LEU A 50 6.69 -7.96 6.03
CA LEU A 50 6.48 -7.62 4.62
C LEU A 50 7.73 -6.96 4.01
N TYR A 51 8.28 -5.96 4.69
CA TYR A 51 9.45 -5.21 4.21
C TYR A 51 10.79 -5.89 4.45
N SER A 52 10.86 -6.84 5.38
CA SER A 52 12.03 -7.69 5.58
C SER A 52 12.17 -8.74 4.46
N ASN A 53 11.10 -8.99 3.70
CA ASN A 53 11.13 -9.87 2.54
C ASN A 53 11.75 -9.15 1.33
N VAL A 54 13.02 -9.50 1.04
CA VAL A 54 13.81 -8.89 -0.05
C VAL A 54 13.06 -8.90 -1.41
N PRO A 55 12.44 -10.01 -1.87
CA PRO A 55 11.60 -10.02 -3.07
C PRO A 55 10.48 -8.96 -3.09
N ILE A 56 9.85 -8.68 -1.95
CA ILE A 56 8.76 -7.70 -1.87
C ILE A 56 9.33 -6.27 -1.89
N GLY A 57 10.47 -6.04 -1.23
CA GLY A 57 11.21 -4.77 -1.35
C GLY A 57 11.57 -4.43 -2.82
N VAL A 58 11.89 -5.42 -3.64
CA VAL A 58 12.14 -5.23 -5.08
C VAL A 58 10.86 -4.81 -5.83
N LEU A 59 9.70 -5.37 -5.47
CA LEU A 59 8.42 -5.00 -6.10
C LEU A 59 8.05 -3.54 -5.80
N ASP A 60 8.26 -3.09 -4.57
CA ASP A 60 8.03 -1.69 -4.19
C ASP A 60 9.00 -0.75 -4.89
N PHE A 61 10.27 -1.13 -5.03
CA PHE A 61 11.23 -0.37 -5.82
C PHE A 61 10.80 -0.25 -7.29
N ILE A 62 10.38 -1.35 -7.93
CA ILE A 62 9.87 -1.34 -9.31
C ILE A 62 8.62 -0.45 -9.43
N ARG A 63 7.71 -0.50 -8.45
CA ARG A 63 6.51 0.35 -8.44
C ARG A 63 6.87 1.83 -8.31
N CYS A 64 7.79 2.18 -7.42
CA CYS A 64 8.31 3.55 -7.30
C CYS A 64 8.93 4.02 -8.62
N LEU A 65 9.73 3.17 -9.27
CA LEU A 65 10.39 3.50 -10.54
C LEU A 65 9.39 3.72 -11.68
N LYS A 66 8.30 2.93 -11.73
CA LYS A 66 7.18 3.15 -12.66
C LYS A 66 6.45 4.46 -12.38
N GLY A 67 6.21 4.77 -11.10
CA GLY A 67 5.61 6.04 -10.66
C GLY A 67 6.45 7.24 -11.12
N LEU A 68 7.76 7.21 -10.84
CA LEU A 68 8.71 8.24 -11.28
C LEU A 68 8.68 8.43 -12.80
N ARG A 69 8.68 7.34 -13.57
CA ARG A 69 8.58 7.40 -15.04
C ARG A 69 7.29 8.10 -15.49
N SER A 70 6.17 7.80 -14.85
CA SER A 70 4.88 8.44 -15.14
C SER A 70 4.92 9.93 -14.83
N SER A 71 5.51 10.32 -13.69
CA SER A 71 5.67 11.73 -13.31
C SER A 71 6.56 12.51 -14.29
N ILE A 72 7.67 11.92 -14.75
CA ILE A 72 8.52 12.52 -15.78
C ILE A 72 7.76 12.71 -17.10
N PHE A 73 6.94 11.74 -17.50
CA PHE A 73 6.11 11.84 -18.70
C PHE A 73 5.07 12.95 -18.58
N ALA A 74 4.37 13.06 -17.45
CA ALA A 74 3.42 14.14 -17.19
C ALA A 74 4.10 15.52 -17.27
N LEU A 75 5.24 15.68 -16.60
CA LEU A 75 6.02 16.94 -16.60
C LEU A 75 6.59 17.32 -17.97
N LYS A 76 6.93 16.33 -18.82
CA LYS A 76 7.37 16.58 -20.20
C LYS A 76 6.20 16.86 -21.15
N GLY A 77 5.03 16.28 -20.90
CA GLY A 77 3.81 16.48 -21.68
C GLY A 77 3.25 17.90 -21.58
N ASP A 78 3.34 18.52 -20.40
CA ASP A 78 2.88 19.89 -20.12
C ASP A 78 3.74 21.00 -20.76
N ARG A 79 4.86 20.66 -21.43
CA ARG A 79 5.72 21.63 -22.13
C ARG A 79 5.35 21.85 -23.60
N LYS A 80 4.16 21.42 -24.04
CA LYS A 80 3.65 21.62 -25.41
C LYS A 80 2.58 22.70 -25.48
#